data_AF-A0A518IM40-F1
#
_entry.id   AF-A0A518IM40-F1
#
_cell.length_a   1.000
_cell.length_b   1.000
_cell.length_c   1.000
_cell.angle_alpha   90.00
_cell.angle_beta   90.00
_cell.angle_gamma   90.00
#
_symmetry.space_group_name_H-M   'P 1'
#
loop_
_entity.id
_entity.type
_entity.pdbx_description
1 polymer ?
#
loop_
_entity_poly.entity_id
_entity_poly.type
_entity_poly.pdbx_seq_one_letter_code
_entity_poly.pdbx_strand_id
1 'polypeptide(L)'
;MFGLGNRKQIEVRCAMTRLINQTLDYASLASSEEPPELKDRSESRLVRTLPVFLIPCTGDDENGGPDIQIGFTADVSCFGVSVLLSDTLNLQELVLMIGDPKHRKVMRGTCRYRKPLGMGTCQYGIRLDEVLNDSDYAPLLKYATALESKAQQVIAGNPNAASQGVVAKK
;
A
#
# COMPACT_ATOMS: atom_id res chain seq x y z
N MET A 1 2.99 -33.58 -7.02
CA MET A 1 3.68 -32.29 -7.26
C MET A 1 3.36 -31.34 -6.11
N PHE A 2 4.19 -31.29 -5.05
CA PHE A 2 4.02 -30.41 -3.89
C PHE A 2 5.32 -29.61 -3.72
N GLY A 3 5.34 -28.31 -4.06
CA GLY A 3 6.55 -27.51 -3.83
C GLY A 3 6.58 -26.10 -4.42
N LEU A 4 5.87 -25.85 -5.53
CA LEU A 4 5.91 -24.55 -6.21
C LEU A 4 5.13 -23.46 -5.45
N GLY A 5 3.96 -23.79 -4.89
CA GLY A 5 3.15 -22.82 -4.13
C GLY A 5 3.80 -22.36 -2.82
N ASN A 6 4.51 -23.26 -2.12
CA ASN A 6 5.19 -22.91 -0.88
C ASN A 6 6.39 -21.99 -1.10
N ARG A 7 7.11 -22.12 -2.23
CA ARG A 7 8.30 -21.30 -2.50
C ARG A 7 7.95 -19.82 -2.68
N LYS A 8 6.89 -19.52 -3.45
CA LYS A 8 6.41 -18.14 -3.65
C LYS A 8 5.95 -17.50 -2.34
N GLN A 9 5.24 -18.25 -1.51
CA GLN A 9 4.78 -17.76 -0.19
C GLN A 9 5.94 -17.48 0.78
N ILE A 10 7.00 -18.30 0.77
CA ILE A 10 8.21 -18.03 1.56
C ILE A 10 8.89 -16.75 1.10
N GLU A 11 8.96 -16.53 -0.21
CA GLU A 11 9.56 -15.33 -0.79
C GLU A 11 8.78 -14.06 -0.41
N VAL A 12 7.45 -14.09 -0.54
CA VAL A 12 6.56 -13.02 -0.08
C VAL A 12 6.81 -12.72 1.39
N ARG A 13 6.85 -13.75 2.24
CA ARG A 13 7.08 -13.60 3.67
C ARG A 13 8.41 -12.92 3.96
N CYS A 14 9.47 -13.34 3.30
CA CYS A 14 10.80 -12.74 3.44
C CYS A 14 10.83 -11.29 2.96
N ALA A 15 10.23 -11.01 1.80
CA ALA A 15 10.17 -9.67 1.22
C ALA A 15 9.39 -8.71 2.11
N MET A 16 8.20 -9.11 2.57
CA MET A 16 7.37 -8.31 3.46
C MET A 16 8.03 -8.08 4.82
N THR A 17 8.66 -9.10 5.41
CA THR A 17 9.37 -8.93 6.68
C THR A 17 10.50 -7.92 6.55
N ARG A 18 11.27 -7.97 5.46
CA ARG A 18 12.33 -6.99 5.17
C ARG A 18 11.75 -5.60 4.96
N LEU A 19 10.72 -5.48 4.14
CA LEU A 19 10.06 -4.22 3.84
C LEU A 19 9.56 -3.54 5.11
N ILE A 20 8.79 -4.27 5.93
CA ILE A 20 8.30 -3.79 7.22
C ILE A 20 9.44 -3.29 8.11
N ASN A 21 10.57 -4.01 8.17
CA ASN A 21 11.69 -3.60 9.01
C ASN A 21 12.49 -2.42 8.44
N GLN A 22 12.42 -2.18 7.13
CA GLN A 22 13.23 -1.18 6.42
C GLN A 22 12.49 0.13 6.15
N THR A 23 11.16 0.11 6.06
CA THR A 23 10.37 1.30 5.75
C THR A 23 10.06 2.12 7.00
N LEU A 24 10.29 3.42 6.92
CA LEU A 24 9.88 4.40 7.93
C LEU A 24 8.35 4.44 8.07
N ASP A 25 7.88 4.46 9.31
CA ASP A 25 6.46 4.56 9.62
C ASP A 25 6.02 6.03 9.57
N TYR A 26 5.10 6.38 8.67
CA TYR A 26 4.52 7.72 8.64
C TYR A 26 3.61 7.98 9.86
N ALA A 27 3.10 6.93 10.52
CA ALA A 27 2.35 7.04 11.77
C ALA A 27 3.25 7.26 13.00
N SER A 28 4.53 6.87 12.92
CA SER A 28 5.55 7.18 13.95
C SER A 28 5.80 8.69 14.08
N LEU A 29 5.39 9.50 13.11
CA LEU A 29 5.39 10.97 13.20
C LEU A 29 4.12 11.53 13.86
N ALA A 30 3.07 10.74 14.03
CA ALA A 30 1.72 11.22 14.36
C ALA A 30 1.14 10.76 15.71
N SER A 31 1.42 9.57 16.27
CA SER A 31 0.91 9.24 17.61
C SER A 31 1.45 7.96 18.26
N SER A 32 1.67 8.03 19.58
CA SER A 32 1.88 6.93 20.52
C SER A 32 0.56 6.27 20.96
N GLU A 33 -0.19 5.66 20.05
CA GLU A 33 -1.37 4.85 20.43
C GLU A 33 -1.08 3.35 20.29
N GLU A 34 -1.40 2.59 21.35
CA GLU A 34 -1.23 1.15 21.41
C GLU A 34 -2.11 0.45 20.37
N PRO A 35 -1.59 -0.55 19.63
CA PRO A 35 -2.36 -1.24 18.62
C PRO A 35 -3.50 -2.07 19.25
N PRO A 36 -4.71 -2.09 18.65
CA PRO A 36 -5.82 -2.90 19.15
C PRO A 36 -5.52 -4.40 19.06
N GLU A 37 -5.79 -5.14 20.15
CA GLU A 37 -5.64 -6.60 20.20
C GLU A 37 -6.54 -7.31 19.18
N LEU A 38 -5.95 -7.88 18.13
CA LEU A 38 -6.64 -8.73 17.17
C LEU A 38 -6.64 -10.20 17.65
N LYS A 39 -7.74 -10.64 18.28
CA LYS A 39 -7.84 -11.93 19.01
C LYS A 39 -7.94 -13.23 18.18
N ASP A 40 -8.05 -13.18 16.85
CA ASP A 40 -8.39 -14.37 16.04
C ASP A 40 -7.37 -14.77 14.97
N ARG A 41 -6.14 -14.24 15.03
CA ARG A 41 -5.12 -14.50 14.00
C ARG A 41 -3.81 -14.98 14.60
N SER A 42 -3.23 -16.01 13.99
CA SER A 42 -1.92 -16.57 14.36
C SER A 42 -0.74 -15.69 13.92
N GLU A 43 -0.99 -14.60 13.17
CA GLU A 43 0.02 -13.67 12.67
C GLU A 43 -0.09 -12.30 13.35
N SER A 44 1.07 -11.72 13.70
CA SER A 44 1.13 -10.32 14.15
C SER A 44 0.92 -9.38 12.96
N ARG A 45 0.04 -8.41 13.13
CA ARG A 45 -0.22 -7.33 12.17
C ARG A 45 0.31 -6.04 12.75
N LEU A 46 1.15 -5.39 11.97
CA LEU A 46 1.67 -4.07 12.30
C LEU A 46 0.75 -3.03 11.69
N VAL A 47 0.16 -2.19 12.54
CA VAL A 47 -0.54 -0.99 12.11
C VAL A 47 0.54 -0.03 11.62
N ARG A 48 0.71 0.04 10.30
CA ARG A 48 1.69 0.93 9.65
C ARG A 48 1.03 1.53 8.43
N THR A 49 1.21 2.84 8.28
CA THR A 49 0.68 3.58 7.13
C THR A 49 1.78 3.76 6.10
N LEU A 50 1.71 2.97 5.03
CA LEU A 50 2.61 3.03 3.89
C LEU A 50 1.81 3.40 2.64
N PRO A 51 2.38 4.22 1.74
CA PRO A 51 1.77 4.47 0.44
C PRO A 51 1.76 3.17 -0.36
N VAL A 52 0.64 2.94 -1.06
CA VAL A 52 0.46 1.79 -1.95
C VAL A 52 -0.04 2.30 -3.29
N PHE A 53 0.59 1.82 -4.36
CA PHE A 53 0.08 1.96 -5.71
C PHE A 53 -0.51 0.64 -6.16
N LEU A 54 -1.73 0.64 -6.67
CA LEU A 54 -2.44 -0.54 -7.13
C LEU A 54 -2.73 -0.45 -8.62
N ILE A 55 -2.65 -1.58 -9.31
CA ILE A 55 -3.16 -1.79 -10.65
C ILE A 55 -4.13 -2.97 -10.58
N PRO A 56 -5.44 -2.77 -10.78
CA PRO A 56 -6.40 -3.86 -10.91
C PRO A 56 -6.03 -4.76 -12.09
N CYS A 57 -6.05 -6.07 -11.89
CA CYS A 57 -5.97 -7.04 -12.98
C CYS A 57 -7.40 -7.29 -13.51
N THR A 58 -8.07 -6.26 -14.02
CA THR A 58 -9.35 -6.44 -14.74
C THR A 58 -9.05 -6.93 -16.15
N GLY A 59 -9.74 -7.99 -16.57
CA GLY A 59 -9.61 -8.51 -17.93
C GLY A 59 -10.04 -7.47 -18.96
N ASP A 60 -9.20 -7.28 -19.98
CA ASP A 60 -9.42 -6.52 -21.21
C ASP A 60 -10.05 -5.13 -21.07
N ASP A 61 -9.19 -4.13 -20.83
CA ASP A 61 -9.37 -2.82 -21.46
C ASP A 61 -8.16 -2.56 -22.38
N GLU A 62 -8.21 -3.10 -23.60
CA GLU A 62 -7.15 -2.96 -24.62
C GLU A 62 -6.90 -1.51 -25.08
N ASN A 63 -7.70 -0.54 -24.61
CA ASN A 63 -7.64 0.87 -25.01
C ASN A 63 -7.31 1.86 -23.88
N GLY A 64 -7.14 1.39 -22.64
CA GLY A 64 -6.81 2.22 -21.49
C GLY A 64 -5.40 1.93 -20.98
N GLY A 65 -4.59 2.97 -20.73
CA GLY A 65 -3.37 2.79 -19.93
C GLY A 65 -3.69 2.18 -18.55
N PRO A 66 -2.71 1.65 -17.83
CA PRO A 66 -2.95 1.03 -16.53
C PRO A 66 -3.64 2.02 -15.58
N ASP A 67 -4.81 1.64 -15.07
CA ASP A 67 -5.54 2.44 -14.08
C ASP A 67 -4.83 2.33 -12.72
N ILE A 68 -3.91 3.25 -12.48
CA ILE A 68 -3.12 3.28 -11.25
C ILE A 68 -3.91 3.97 -10.15
N GLN A 69 -4.21 3.19 -9.11
CA GLN A 69 -4.94 3.61 -7.93
C GLN A 69 -3.96 3.86 -6.78
N ILE A 70 -4.20 4.92 -6.00
CA ILE A 70 -3.34 5.28 -4.86
C ILE A 70 -4.11 5.01 -3.58
N GLY A 71 -3.45 4.33 -2.64
CA GLY A 71 -3.99 3.99 -1.35
C GLY A 71 -2.97 4.06 -0.23
N PHE A 72 -3.45 3.75 0.96
CA PHE A 72 -2.61 3.66 2.16
C PHE A 72 -2.87 2.34 2.87
N THR A 73 -1.82 1.72 3.42
CA THR A 73 -2.03 0.57 4.29
C THR A 73 -2.68 0.98 5.61
N ALA A 74 -3.68 0.22 6.06
CA ALA A 74 -4.20 0.28 7.41
C ALA A 74 -3.43 -0.67 8.34
N ASP A 75 -3.13 -1.88 7.85
CA ASP A 75 -2.31 -2.86 8.55
C ASP A 75 -1.53 -3.72 7.56
N VAL A 76 -0.39 -4.21 8.00
CA VAL A 76 0.53 -5.04 7.21
C VAL A 76 0.91 -6.28 8.02
N SER A 77 0.87 -7.44 7.36
CA SER A 77 1.47 -8.67 7.86
C SER A 77 2.50 -9.22 6.88
N CYS A 78 3.16 -10.32 7.24
CA CYS A 78 4.08 -11.00 6.33
C CYS A 78 3.38 -11.77 5.19
N PHE A 79 2.05 -11.88 5.19
CA PHE A 79 1.27 -12.59 4.17
C PHE A 79 0.25 -11.71 3.44
N GLY A 80 -0.04 -10.52 3.96
CA GLY A 80 -1.11 -9.69 3.43
C GLY A 80 -1.02 -8.24 3.87
N VAL A 81 -1.80 -7.43 3.20
CA VAL A 81 -1.94 -5.99 3.48
C VAL A 81 -3.42 -5.64 3.52
N SER A 82 -3.79 -4.76 4.44
CA SER A 82 -5.06 -4.06 4.37
C SER A 82 -4.82 -2.69 3.75
N VAL A 83 -5.53 -2.35 2.68
CA VAL A 83 -5.37 -1.09 1.97
C VAL A 83 -6.67 -0.30 2.02
N LEU A 84 -6.56 1.00 2.29
CA LEU A 84 -7.63 1.99 2.16
C LEU A 84 -7.52 2.67 0.81
N LEU A 85 -8.62 2.66 0.06
CA LEU A 85 -8.78 3.40 -1.18
C LEU A 85 -9.90 4.43 -1.04
N SER A 86 -9.71 5.57 -1.69
CA SER A 86 -10.72 6.63 -1.76
C SER A 86 -11.95 6.23 -2.55
N ASP A 87 -11.78 5.31 -3.50
CA ASP A 87 -12.83 4.83 -4.38
C ASP A 87 -13.15 3.35 -4.17
N THR A 88 -14.37 3.03 -4.54
CA THR A 88 -14.92 1.68 -4.44
C THR A 88 -14.74 0.96 -5.77
N LEU A 89 -13.82 0.00 -5.80
CA LEU A 89 -13.39 -0.76 -6.96
C LEU A 89 -13.76 -2.24 -6.83
N ASN A 90 -13.95 -2.90 -7.97
CA ASN A 90 -14.08 -4.34 -8.02
C ASN A 90 -12.70 -4.97 -8.19
N LEU A 91 -12.03 -5.25 -7.07
CA LEU A 91 -10.70 -5.85 -7.05
C LEU A 91 -10.84 -7.34 -6.76
N GLN A 92 -10.48 -8.20 -7.71
CA GLN A 92 -10.33 -9.63 -7.49
C GLN A 92 -8.85 -10.00 -7.41
N GLU A 93 -8.11 -9.66 -8.47
CA GLU A 93 -6.66 -9.76 -8.55
C GLU A 93 -6.07 -8.38 -8.85
N LEU A 94 -4.85 -8.17 -8.38
CA LEU A 94 -4.17 -6.89 -8.53
C LEU A 94 -2.65 -7.05 -8.45
N VAL A 95 -1.97 -6.09 -9.04
CA VAL A 95 -0.55 -5.83 -8.79
C VAL A 95 -0.47 -4.61 -7.87
N LEU A 96 0.33 -4.70 -6.82
CA LEU A 96 0.56 -3.59 -5.91
C LEU A 96 2.05 -3.31 -5.77
N MET A 97 2.39 -2.04 -5.63
CA MET A 97 3.69 -1.58 -5.19
C MET A 97 3.53 -0.93 -3.82
N ILE A 98 4.29 -1.42 -2.85
CA ILE A 98 4.28 -0.97 -1.46
C ILE A 98 5.70 -0.65 -1.01
N GLY A 99 5.82 0.30 -0.08
CA GLY A 99 7.07 0.66 0.58
C GLY A 99 7.51 2.08 0.27
N ASP A 100 8.63 2.47 0.87
CA ASP A 100 9.21 3.79 0.65
C ASP A 100 10.02 3.84 -0.67
N PRO A 101 10.45 5.02 -1.13
CA PRO A 101 11.19 5.16 -2.39
C PRO A 101 12.49 4.34 -2.47
N LYS A 102 13.10 4.01 -1.33
CA LYS A 102 14.35 3.24 -1.21
C LYS A 102 14.09 1.73 -1.09
N HIS A 103 12.95 1.34 -0.54
CA HIS A 103 12.60 -0.02 -0.12
C HIS A 103 11.21 -0.43 -0.61
N ARG A 104 10.92 -0.16 -1.89
CA ARG A 104 9.68 -0.59 -2.55
C ARG A 104 9.76 -2.02 -3.08
N LYS A 105 8.61 -2.69 -3.11
CA LYS A 105 8.43 -4.00 -3.74
C LYS A 105 7.15 -4.05 -4.54
N VAL A 106 7.22 -4.67 -5.71
CA VAL A 106 6.06 -5.00 -6.53
C VAL A 106 5.61 -6.43 -6.24
N MET A 107 4.33 -6.63 -5.97
CA MET A 107 3.75 -7.92 -5.60
C MET A 107 2.40 -8.14 -6.28
N ARG A 108 2.09 -9.40 -6.58
CA ARG A 108 0.74 -9.81 -6.98
C ARG A 108 -0.05 -10.18 -5.73
N GLY A 109 -1.31 -9.78 -5.69
CA GLY A 109 -2.22 -10.15 -4.63
C GLY A 109 -3.64 -10.43 -5.09
N THR A 110 -4.35 -11.17 -4.24
CA THR A 110 -5.75 -11.50 -4.39
C THR A 110 -6.54 -10.79 -3.30
N CYS A 111 -7.61 -10.08 -3.67
CA CYS A 111 -8.54 -9.51 -2.71
C CYS A 111 -9.31 -10.63 -2.00
N ARG A 112 -9.27 -10.65 -0.68
CA ARG A 112 -9.97 -11.63 0.17
C ARG A 112 -11.23 -11.08 0.80
N TYR A 113 -11.23 -9.79 1.11
CA TYR A 113 -12.43 -9.12 1.60
C TYR A 113 -12.42 -7.65 1.20
N ARG A 114 -13.63 -7.11 1.15
CA ARG A 114 -13.91 -5.70 0.90
C ARG A 114 -14.86 -5.19 1.98
N LYS A 115 -14.52 -4.09 2.62
CA LYS A 115 -15.32 -3.44 3.66
C LYS A 115 -15.50 -1.95 3.35
N PRO A 116 -16.69 -1.51 2.91
CA PRO A 116 -17.00 -0.10 2.78
C PRO A 116 -16.90 0.61 4.13
N LEU A 117 -16.32 1.81 4.17
CA LEU A 117 -16.17 2.62 5.39
C LEU A 117 -17.03 3.90 5.39
N GLY A 118 -17.65 4.23 4.25
CA GLY A 118 -18.45 5.44 4.07
C GLY A 118 -17.71 6.53 3.30
N MET A 119 -18.44 7.59 2.89
CA MET A 119 -17.89 8.70 2.08
C MET A 119 -17.16 8.29 0.79
N GLY A 120 -17.57 7.17 0.18
CA GLY A 120 -16.92 6.61 -1.02
C GLY A 120 -15.71 5.72 -0.73
N THR A 121 -15.16 5.78 0.49
CA THR A 121 -13.95 5.04 0.87
C THR A 121 -14.21 3.56 1.16
N CYS A 122 -13.21 2.73 0.86
CA CYS A 122 -13.31 1.30 1.04
C CYS A 122 -11.97 0.68 1.50
N GLN A 123 -12.07 -0.26 2.44
CA GLN A 123 -10.94 -1.06 2.92
C GLN A 123 -10.92 -2.41 2.22
N TYR A 124 -9.74 -2.83 1.77
CA TYR A 124 -9.52 -4.09 1.07
C TYR A 124 -8.47 -4.92 1.82
N GLY A 125 -8.82 -6.15 2.16
CA GLY A 125 -7.86 -7.13 2.62
C GLY A 125 -7.27 -7.90 1.46
N ILE A 126 -5.98 -7.75 1.23
CA ILE A 126 -5.26 -8.34 0.11
C ILE A 126 -4.32 -9.41 0.66
N ARG A 127 -4.44 -10.63 0.13
CA ARG A 127 -3.46 -11.68 0.33
C ARG A 127 -2.38 -11.52 -0.73
N LEU A 128 -1.12 -11.55 -0.32
CA LEU A 128 0.02 -11.50 -1.22
C LEU A 128 0.36 -12.91 -1.70
N ASP A 129 0.44 -13.06 -3.02
CA ASP A 129 0.59 -14.36 -3.66
C ASP A 129 2.02 -14.56 -4.19
N GLU A 130 2.64 -13.49 -4.71
CA GLU A 130 3.96 -13.55 -5.35
C GLU A 130 4.68 -12.19 -5.32
N VAL A 131 6.00 -12.22 -5.22
CA VAL A 131 6.87 -11.06 -5.46
C VAL A 131 7.20 -11.01 -6.95
N LEU A 132 6.98 -9.85 -7.57
CA LEU A 132 7.20 -9.65 -8.99
C LEU A 132 8.54 -8.96 -9.24
N ASN A 133 9.09 -9.12 -10.45
CA ASN A 133 10.28 -8.40 -10.85
C ASN A 133 9.95 -6.93 -11.11
N ASP A 134 10.68 -6.04 -10.46
CA ASP A 134 10.49 -4.60 -10.56
C ASP A 134 10.64 -4.09 -12.02
N SER A 135 11.48 -4.75 -12.83
CA SER A 135 11.71 -4.42 -14.26
C SER A 135 10.45 -4.49 -15.12
N ASP A 136 9.58 -5.46 -14.82
CA ASP A 136 8.40 -5.76 -15.63
C ASP A 136 7.30 -4.71 -15.41
N TYR A 137 7.45 -3.90 -14.36
CA TYR A 137 6.53 -2.85 -13.94
C TYR A 137 7.20 -1.47 -13.96
N ALA A 138 8.16 -1.26 -14.87
CA ALA A 138 8.83 0.03 -15.07
C ALA A 138 7.87 1.24 -15.22
N PRO A 139 6.69 1.13 -15.88
CA PRO A 139 5.73 2.24 -15.91
C PRO A 139 5.22 2.64 -14.52
N LEU A 140 4.93 1.67 -13.65
CA LEU A 140 4.47 1.91 -12.27
C LEU A 140 5.57 2.59 -11.43
N LEU A 141 6.82 2.15 -11.60
CA LEU A 141 7.97 2.76 -10.94
C LEU A 141 8.17 4.22 -11.38
N LYS A 142 8.04 4.50 -12.68
CA LYS A 142 8.13 5.87 -13.22
C LYS A 142 7.02 6.75 -12.68
N TYR A 143 5.80 6.25 -12.65
CA TYR A 143 4.64 6.97 -12.11
C TYR A 143 4.84 7.35 -10.64
N ALA A 144 5.26 6.40 -9.80
CA ALA A 144 5.54 6.67 -8.40
C ALA A 144 6.68 7.66 -8.21
N THR A 145 7.78 7.52 -8.95
CA THR A 145 8.91 8.46 -8.89
C THR A 145 8.49 9.88 -9.29
N ALA A 146 7.63 10.03 -10.30
CA ALA A 146 7.10 11.32 -10.72
C ALA A 146 6.22 11.97 -9.64
N LEU A 147 5.37 11.18 -8.97
CA LEU A 147 4.55 11.67 -7.86
C LEU A 147 5.39 12.05 -6.64
N GLU A 148 6.40 11.24 -6.30
CA GLU A 148 7.36 11.54 -5.22
C GLU A 148 8.10 12.86 -5.49
N SER A 149 8.59 13.06 -6.72
CA SER A 149 9.26 14.29 -7.12
C SER A 149 8.33 15.50 -7.03
N LYS A 150 7.09 15.36 -7.50
CA LYS A 150 6.06 16.42 -7.41
C LYS A 150 5.74 16.77 -5.95
N ALA A 151 5.60 15.75 -5.09
CA ALA A 151 5.37 15.96 -3.66
C ALA A 151 6.54 16.70 -2.99
N GLN A 152 7.78 16.32 -3.31
CA GLN A 152 8.98 17.02 -2.79
C GLN A 152 9.05 18.48 -3.23
N GLN A 153 8.71 18.78 -4.50
CA GLN A 153 8.66 20.16 -5.00
C GLN A 153 7.61 21.00 -4.26
N VAL A 154 6.43 20.44 -3.98
CA VAL A 154 5.37 21.12 -3.22
C VAL A 154 5.81 21.39 -1.78
N ILE A 155 6.46 20.43 -1.13
CA ILE A 155 6.98 20.59 0.24
C ILE A 155 8.09 21.63 0.29
N ALA A 156 9.06 21.57 -0.65
CA ALA A 156 10.18 22.50 -0.71
C ALA A 156 9.75 23.92 -1.14
N GLY A 157 8.72 24.02 -1.99
CA GLY A 157 8.18 25.28 -2.47
C GLY A 157 7.27 26.02 -1.48
N ASN A 158 6.91 25.40 -0.35
CA ASN A 158 5.96 25.99 0.60
C ASN A 158 6.43 25.85 2.08
N PRO A 159 7.43 26.63 2.51
CA PRO A 159 7.98 26.55 3.87
C PRO A 159 7.04 27.01 4.99
N ASN A 160 5.82 27.51 4.70
CA ASN A 160 4.92 28.15 5.66
C ASN A 160 3.52 27.50 5.81
N ALA A 161 3.28 26.29 5.30
CA ALA A 161 1.97 25.64 5.47
C ALA A 161 1.72 25.10 6.89
N ALA A 162 2.76 24.98 7.74
CA ALA A 162 2.65 24.44 9.09
C ALA A 162 2.24 25.49 10.16
N SER A 163 2.09 26.77 9.81
CA SER A 163 1.87 27.87 10.77
C SER A 163 0.57 28.67 10.58
N GLN A 164 -0.38 28.20 9.78
CA GLN A 164 -1.71 28.80 9.68
C GLN A 164 -2.80 27.89 10.26
N GLY A 165 -2.66 27.60 11.56
CA GLY A 165 -3.72 27.06 12.39
C GLY A 165 -4.10 28.07 13.48
N VAL A 166 -5.35 28.53 13.44
CA VAL A 166 -6.07 29.30 14.47
C VAL A 166 -5.81 30.82 14.50
N VAL A 167 -6.41 31.54 13.55
CA VAL A 167 -6.97 32.87 13.87
C VAL A 167 -8.43 32.65 14.27
N ALA A 168 -8.66 32.49 15.57
CA ALA A 168 -9.98 32.61 16.15
C ALA A 168 -10.43 34.08 16.03
N LYS A 169 -11.32 34.37 15.08
CA LYS A 169 -12.07 35.63 15.09
C LYS A 169 -13.09 35.55 16.22
N LYS A 170 -12.98 36.46 17.17
CA LYS A 170 -14.06 36.86 18.08
C LYS A 170 -14.72 38.10 17.52
#